data_AF-A0A974XCQ2-F1
#
_entry.id   AF-A0A974XCQ2-F1
#
_cell.length_a   1.000
_cell.length_b   1.000
_cell.length_c   1.000
_cell.angle_alpha   90.00
_cell.angle_beta   90.00
_cell.angle_gamma   90.00
#
_symmetry.space_group_name_H-M   'P 1'
#
loop_
_entity.id
_entity.type
_entity.pdbx_description
1 polymer ?
#
loop_
_entity_poly.entity_id
_entity_poly.type
_entity_poly.pdbx_seq_one_letter_code
_entity_poly.pdbx_strand_id
1 'polypeptide(L)' 'MPRQARVKSATGIYHIMIRGINKEKIFMSSIVKMTITCILIQKKKSKIILKI' A
#
# COMPACT_ATOMS: atom_id res chain seq x y z
N MET A 1 -14.85 -18.18 8.71
CA MET A 1 -13.57 -18.66 9.29
C MET A 1 -12.89 -17.54 10.05
N PRO A 2 -12.45 -17.77 11.30
CA PRO A 2 -11.70 -16.77 12.05
C PRO A 2 -10.40 -16.43 11.30
N ARG A 3 -10.11 -15.14 11.14
CA ARG A 3 -8.88 -14.69 10.48
C ARG A 3 -7.71 -14.89 11.44
N GLN A 4 -6.73 -15.69 11.04
CA GLN A 4 -5.47 -15.83 11.77
C GLN A 4 -4.59 -14.59 11.58
N ALA A 5 -3.77 -14.27 12.59
CA ALA A 5 -2.79 -13.20 12.49
C ALA A 5 -1.75 -13.52 11.39
N ARG A 6 -1.32 -12.49 10.66
CA ARG A 6 -0.30 -12.65 9.62
C ARG A 6 1.07 -12.87 10.26
N VAL A 7 1.82 -13.88 9.77
CA VAL A 7 3.23 -14.08 10.14
C VAL A 7 4.05 -12.86 9.70
N LYS A 8 4.77 -12.26 10.63
CA LYS A 8 5.63 -11.10 10.38
C LYS A 8 6.98 -11.57 9.84
N SER A 9 7.52 -10.86 8.85
CA SER A 9 8.87 -11.08 8.37
C SER A 9 9.89 -10.64 9.41
N ALA A 10 10.95 -11.43 9.61
CA ALA A 10 12.06 -11.09 10.50
C ALA A 10 12.83 -9.84 10.02
N THR A 11 12.90 -9.61 8.70
CA THR A 11 13.63 -8.47 8.11
C THR A 11 12.78 -7.19 8.02
N GLY A 12 11.46 -7.30 8.22
CA GLY A 12 10.54 -6.18 8.05
C GLY A 12 10.34 -5.72 6.59
N ILE A 13 10.95 -6.39 5.61
CA ILE A 13 10.77 -6.12 4.18
C ILE A 13 9.60 -6.98 3.68
N TYR A 14 8.66 -6.35 2.98
CA TYR A 14 7.48 -7.01 2.43
C TYR A 14 7.31 -6.70 0.95
N HIS A 15 6.99 -7.72 0.17
CA HIS A 15 6.51 -7.55 -1.19
C HIS A 15 4.98 -7.38 -1.16
N ILE A 16 4.48 -6.23 -1.60
CA ILE A 16 3.05 -5.89 -1.60
C ILE A 16 2.56 -5.83 -3.04
N MET A 17 1.46 -6.53 -3.34
CA MET A 17 0.80 -6.47 -4.64
C MET A 17 -0.53 -5.72 -4.51
N ILE A 18 -0.82 -4.86 -5.48
CA ILE A 18 -2.07 -4.08 -5.56
C ILE A 18 -2.75 -4.41 -6.89
N ARG A 19 -4.05 -4.70 -6.86
CA ARG A 19 -4.86 -5.06 -8.04
C ARG A 19 -6.29 -4.55 -7.91
N GLY A 20 -6.98 -4.43 -9.05
CA GLY A 20 -8.39 -4.05 -9.08
C GLY A 20 -9.27 -5.09 -8.41
N ILE A 21 -10.47 -4.69 -8.00
CA ILE A 21 -11.46 -5.58 -7.38
C ILE A 21 -11.75 -6.77 -8.31
N ASN A 22 -11.88 -6.50 -9.61
CA ASN A 22 -12.13 -7.51 -10.64
C ASN A 22 -10.84 -8.07 -11.28
N LYS A 23 -9.71 -8.03 -10.56
CA LYS A 23 -8.36 -8.39 -11.10
C LYS A 23 -7.93 -7.53 -12.31
N GLU A 24 -8.59 -6.40 -12.51
CA GLU A 24 -8.24 -5.45 -13.56
C GLU A 24 -6.88 -4.81 -13.30
N LYS A 25 -6.20 -4.45 -14.38
CA LYS A 25 -4.93 -3.72 -14.33
C LYS A 25 -5.23 -2.25 -14.02
N ILE A 26 -5.03 -1.85 -12.76
CA ILE A 26 -5.26 -0.45 -12.34
C ILE A 26 -4.19 0.50 -12.89
N PHE A 27 -2.95 0.00 -13.07
CA PHE A 27 -1.80 0.82 -13.46
C PHE A 27 -1.64 0.99 -14.98
N MET A 28 -2.73 1.35 -15.66
CA MET A 28 -2.77 1.52 -17.12
C MET A 28 -2.16 2.85 -17.58
N SER A 29 -2.34 3.91 -16.81
CA SER A 29 -1.85 5.25 -17.14
C SER A 29 -0.73 5.69 -16.18
N SER A 30 0.20 6.48 -16.68
CA SER A 30 1.23 7.16 -15.89
C SER A 30 0.61 8.08 -14.82
N ILE A 31 -0.55 8.68 -15.12
CA ILE A 31 -1.29 9.54 -14.19
C ILE A 31 -1.71 8.75 -12.95
N VAL A 32 -2.26 7.55 -13.15
CA VAL A 32 -2.73 6.69 -12.05
C VAL A 32 -1.56 6.22 -11.19
N LYS A 33 -0.41 5.92 -11.79
CA LYS A 33 0.82 5.60 -11.04
C LYS A 33 1.29 6.77 -10.18
N MET A 34 1.24 7.98 -10.74
CA MET A 34 1.65 9.20 -10.04
C MET A 34 0.73 9.50 -8.85
N THR A 35 -0.59 9.48 -9.05
CA THR A 35 -1.56 9.80 -8.00
C THR A 35 -1.46 8.84 -6.82
N ILE A 36 -1.38 7.52 -7.09
CA ILE A 36 -1.23 6.50 -6.05
C ILE A 36 0.07 6.71 -5.26
N THR A 37 1.18 6.99 -5.95
CA THR A 37 2.47 7.25 -5.30
C THR A 37 2.40 8.49 -4.41
N CYS A 38 1.80 9.58 -4.90
CA CYS A 38 1.58 10.80 -4.14
C CYS A 38 0.74 10.56 -2.88
N ILE A 39 -0.36 9.80 -2.99
CA ILE A 39 -1.23 9.46 -1.86
C ILE A 39 -0.45 8.64 -0.81
N LEU A 40 0.35 7.66 -1.23
CA LEU A 40 1.18 6.86 -0.33
C LEU A 40 2.18 7.72 0.44
N ILE A 41 2.84 8.66 -0.25
CA ILE A 41 3.79 9.61 0.36
C ILE A 41 3.06 10.53 1.35
N GLN A 42 1.90 11.07 0.99
CA GLN A 42 1.11 11.94 1.87
C GLN A 42 0.69 11.20 3.15
N LYS A 43 0.18 9.97 3.04
CA LYS A 43 -0.23 9.16 4.20
C LYS A 43 0.95 8.76 5.08
N LYS A 44 2.13 8.53 4.49
CA LYS A 44 3.37 8.31 5.25
C LYS A 44 3.72 9.54 6.07
N LYS A 45 3.68 10.74 5.47
CA LYS A 45 3.97 12.01 6.17
C LYS A 45 2.98 12.31 7.29
N SER A 46 1.66 12.16 7.05
CA SER A 46 0.64 12.44 8.07
C SER A 46 0.80 11.55 9.31
N LYS A 47 1.26 10.31 9.13
CA LYS A 47 1.49 9.37 10.23
C LYS A 47 2.76 9.66 11.04
N ILE A 48 3.70 10.41 10.45
CA ILE A 48 4.90 10.90 11.14
C ILE A 48 4.53 12.11 12.01
N ILE A 49 3.69 13.01 11.49
CA ILE A 49 3.24 14.22 12.20
C ILE A 49 2.38 13.87 13.43
N LEU A 50 1.51 12.88 13.32
CA LEU A 50 0.64 12.41 14.42
C LEU A 50 1.37 11.58 15.50
N LYS A 51 2.69 11.41 15.39
CA LYS A 51 3.51 10.60 16.30
C LYS A 51 4.42 11.42 17.21
N ILE A 52 4.34 12.75 17.12
CA ILE A 52 4.96 13.74 18.00
C ILE A 52 3.91 14.13 19.03
#